data_AF-A0A9C9GIP7-F1
#
_entry.id   AF-A0A9C9GIP7-F1
#
_cell.length_a   1.000
_cell.length_b   1.000
_cell.length_c   1.000
_cell.angle_alpha   90.00
_cell.angle_beta   90.00
_cell.angle_gamma   90.00
#
_symmetry.space_group_name_H-M   'P 1'
#
loop_
_entity.id
_entity.type
_entity.pdbx_description
1 polymer ?
#
loop_
_entity_poly.entity_id
_entity_poly.type
_entity_poly.pdbx_seq_one_letter_code
_entity_poly.pdbx_strand_id
1 'polypeptide(L)'
;MKYSTGILCVSLLLVSFYGHAETGISRSVFTSNVVDREPVSDLKKIPTENTRVFFFTEFQGLKGRTITHRWEYNGEVLAEISFKIAANRWRTWSSKNMLASWIGNWQVSVLDEGGNILEQASFEYFDLNAVSPSEKIP
;
A
#
# COMPACT_ATOMS: atom_id res chain seq x y z
N MET A 1 -60.72 -21.43 -24.11
CA MET A 1 -60.44 -19.98 -24.27
C MET A 1 -59.74 -19.48 -23.02
N LYS A 2 -58.60 -18.80 -23.16
CA LYS A 2 -57.78 -18.23 -22.07
C LYS A 2 -57.79 -16.70 -22.20
N TYR A 3 -58.13 -15.98 -21.14
CA TYR A 3 -57.90 -14.53 -20.93
C TYR A 3 -57.14 -14.46 -19.58
N SER A 4 -55.93 -13.92 -19.39
CA SER A 4 -55.22 -12.72 -19.85
C SER A 4 -55.77 -11.40 -19.30
N THR A 5 -55.46 -11.14 -18.02
CA THR A 5 -55.35 -9.81 -17.38
C THR A 5 -54.35 -10.01 -16.23
N GLY A 6 -53.15 -9.44 -16.15
CA GLY A 6 -52.72 -8.09 -16.47
C GLY A 6 -52.64 -7.28 -15.16
N ILE A 7 -51.69 -7.58 -14.27
CA ILE A 7 -51.33 -6.67 -13.16
C ILE A 7 -49.85 -6.33 -13.30
N LEU A 8 -49.65 -5.16 -13.89
CA LEU A 8 -48.44 -4.36 -13.90
C LEU A 8 -48.35 -3.66 -12.53
N CYS A 9 -47.55 -4.18 -11.59
CA CYS A 9 -47.10 -3.39 -10.44
C CYS A 9 -45.69 -2.90 -10.71
N VAL A 10 -45.63 -1.68 -11.26
CA VAL A 10 -44.41 -0.87 -11.35
C VAL A 10 -44.08 -0.34 -9.96
N SER A 11 -42.76 -0.29 -9.67
CA SER A 11 -42.08 0.50 -8.64
C SER A 11 -42.18 0.00 -7.19
N LEU A 12 -41.14 0.08 -6.35
CA LEU A 12 -39.94 0.91 -6.38
C LEU A 12 -38.84 0.20 -5.56
N LEU A 13 -37.92 -0.52 -6.21
CA LEU A 13 -36.65 -0.84 -5.56
C LEU A 13 -35.81 0.43 -5.60
N LEU A 14 -35.89 1.23 -4.54
CA LEU A 14 -34.81 2.18 -4.23
C LEU A 14 -33.58 1.36 -3.90
N VAL A 15 -32.87 0.90 -4.92
CA VAL A 15 -31.48 0.51 -4.76
C VAL A 15 -30.75 1.83 -4.57
N SER A 16 -30.73 2.29 -3.31
CA SER A 16 -29.86 3.36 -2.90
C SER A 16 -28.44 2.88 -3.17
N PHE A 17 -27.92 3.20 -4.35
CA PHE A 17 -26.49 3.23 -4.59
C PHE A 17 -25.96 4.38 -3.74
N TYR A 18 -25.82 4.13 -2.43
CA TYR A 18 -24.92 4.91 -1.62
C TYR A 18 -23.58 4.80 -2.32
N GLY A 19 -23.13 5.90 -2.93
CA GLY A 19 -21.75 6.04 -3.33
C GLY A 19 -20.92 5.93 -2.07
N HIS A 20 -20.57 4.71 -1.68
CA HIS A 20 -19.61 4.48 -0.63
C HIS A 20 -18.29 5.03 -1.16
N ALA A 21 -17.89 6.18 -0.63
CA ALA A 21 -16.47 6.51 -0.62
C ALA A 21 -15.81 5.38 0.18
N GLU A 22 -15.15 4.46 -0.53
CA GLU A 22 -14.34 3.38 0.06
C GLU A 22 -13.46 3.99 1.16
N THR A 23 -13.73 3.66 2.42
CA THR A 23 -12.96 4.13 3.57
C THR A 23 -11.79 3.18 3.80
N GLY A 24 -10.58 3.72 3.97
CA GLY A 24 -9.39 2.91 4.18
C GLY A 24 -8.18 3.48 3.45
N ILE A 25 -7.39 2.60 2.85
CA ILE A 25 -6.22 2.94 2.05
C ILE A 25 -6.62 2.89 0.59
N SER A 26 -6.41 4.02 -0.09
CA SER A 26 -6.72 4.20 -1.51
C SER A 26 -5.52 3.95 -2.41
N ARG A 27 -4.29 4.17 -1.91
CA ARG A 27 -3.03 3.86 -2.59
C ARG A 27 -1.97 3.50 -1.57
N SER A 28 -1.17 2.48 -1.87
CA SER A 28 0.10 2.22 -1.19
C SER A 28 1.16 1.83 -2.24
N VAL A 29 2.34 2.46 -2.17
CA VAL A 29 3.44 2.15 -3.10
C VAL A 29 4.79 2.31 -2.42
N PHE A 30 5.74 1.45 -2.80
CA PHE A 30 7.15 1.72 -2.55
C PHE A 30 7.68 2.63 -3.64
N THR A 31 8.49 3.62 -3.25
CA THR A 31 9.03 4.58 -4.19
C THR A 31 10.46 4.96 -3.80
N SER A 32 11.24 5.36 -4.80
CA SER A 32 12.60 5.88 -4.62
C SER A 32 12.61 7.26 -3.98
N ASN A 33 11.55 8.05 -4.15
CA ASN A 33 11.41 9.37 -3.55
C ASN A 33 9.96 9.85 -3.52
N VAL A 34 9.68 10.86 -2.69
CA VAL A 34 8.40 11.57 -2.68
C VAL A 34 8.66 13.04 -2.99
N VAL A 35 8.05 13.55 -4.05
CA VAL A 35 8.18 14.95 -4.50
C VAL A 35 6.79 15.54 -4.59
N ASP A 36 6.59 16.76 -4.10
CA ASP A 36 5.28 17.43 -4.05
C ASP A 36 4.16 16.58 -3.45
N ARG A 37 4.53 15.75 -2.45
CA ARG A 37 3.67 14.79 -1.74
C ARG A 37 3.14 13.66 -2.62
N GLU A 38 3.73 13.39 -3.79
CA GLU A 38 3.43 12.24 -4.64
C GLU A 38 4.64 11.31 -4.78
N PRO A 39 4.43 10.00 -4.86
CA PRO A 39 5.50 9.05 -5.16
C PRO A 39 5.99 9.25 -6.60
N VAL A 40 7.30 9.17 -6.82
CA VAL A 40 7.89 9.33 -8.17
C VAL A 40 7.99 8.01 -8.94
N SER A 41 7.69 6.88 -8.29
CA SER A 41 7.81 5.53 -8.84
C SER A 41 6.93 4.54 -8.07
N ASP A 42 6.66 3.38 -8.68
CA ASP A 42 6.04 2.21 -8.04
C ASP A 42 6.99 1.03 -8.16
N LEU A 43 7.65 0.68 -7.05
CA LEU A 43 8.74 -0.28 -7.01
C LEU A 43 8.29 -1.60 -6.37
N LYS A 44 8.58 -2.71 -7.03
CA LYS A 44 8.45 -4.07 -6.47
C LYS A 44 9.80 -4.77 -6.30
N LYS A 45 10.83 -4.30 -7.00
CA LYS A 45 12.21 -4.72 -6.88
C LYS A 45 13.08 -3.48 -6.75
N ILE A 46 14.00 -3.49 -5.81
CA ILE A 46 14.82 -2.34 -5.46
C ILE A 46 16.28 -2.80 -5.37
N PRO A 47 17.19 -2.20 -6.16
CA PRO A 47 18.59 -2.59 -6.12
C PRO A 47 19.30 -2.04 -4.88
N THR A 48 20.41 -2.65 -4.50
CA THR A 48 21.25 -2.24 -3.35
C THR A 48 21.80 -0.81 -3.44
N GLU A 49 21.83 -0.22 -4.64
CA GLU A 49 22.21 1.18 -4.87
C GLU A 49 21.18 2.18 -4.31
N ASN A 50 19.92 1.74 -4.14
CA ASN A 50 18.87 2.53 -3.51
C ASN A 50 18.96 2.40 -1.98
N THR A 51 19.86 3.17 -1.37
CA THR A 51 20.10 3.15 0.09
C THR A 51 18.97 3.73 0.93
N ARG A 52 17.89 4.20 0.31
CA ARG A 52 16.69 4.68 0.99
C ARG A 52 15.45 4.33 0.18
N VAL A 53 14.46 3.78 0.87
CA VAL A 53 13.16 3.40 0.30
C VAL A 53 12.07 4.12 1.08
N PHE A 54 11.08 4.64 0.35
CA PHE A 54 9.91 5.27 0.91
C PHE A 54 8.71 4.34 0.71
N PHE A 55 7.84 4.28 1.72
CA PHE A 55 6.53 3.66 1.60
C PHE A 55 5.47 4.75 1.73
N PHE A 56 4.87 5.08 0.60
CA PHE A 56 3.83 6.10 0.46
C PHE A 56 2.46 5.46 0.67
N THR A 57 1.59 6.15 1.41
CA THR A 57 0.20 5.75 1.60
C THR A 57 -0.74 6.94 1.47
N GLU A 58 -1.88 6.69 0.82
CA GLU A 58 -3.00 7.62 0.73
C GLU A 58 -4.25 7.01 1.33
N PHE A 59 -4.85 7.73 2.28
CA PHE A 59 -6.03 7.32 3.01
C PHE A 59 -7.28 8.09 2.60
N GLN A 60 -8.43 7.43 2.71
CA GLN A 60 -9.77 7.98 2.54
C GLN A 60 -10.61 7.66 3.79
N GLY A 61 -11.26 8.65 4.39
CA GLY A 61 -12.20 8.46 5.51
C GLY A 61 -11.60 8.12 6.87
N LEU A 62 -10.27 8.20 7.05
CA LEU A 62 -9.59 7.83 8.31
C LEU A 62 -9.24 9.02 9.22
N LYS A 63 -9.91 10.18 9.07
CA LYS A 63 -9.64 11.37 9.88
C LYS A 63 -9.79 11.06 11.38
N GLY A 64 -8.81 11.49 12.17
CA GLY A 64 -8.78 11.32 13.61
C GLY A 64 -8.18 9.99 14.08
N ARG A 65 -7.96 9.03 13.17
CA ARG A 65 -7.30 7.75 13.46
C ARG A 65 -5.78 7.91 13.47
N THR A 66 -5.11 7.03 14.21
CA THR A 66 -3.66 6.83 14.13
C THR A 66 -3.38 5.56 13.32
N ILE A 67 -2.44 5.67 12.38
CA ILE A 67 -2.04 4.57 11.49
C ILE A 67 -0.54 4.35 11.64
N THR A 68 -0.10 3.09 11.69
CA THR A 68 1.31 2.73 11.84
C THR A 68 1.82 2.02 10.59
N HIS A 69 2.95 2.47 10.04
CA HIS A 69 3.74 1.69 9.09
C HIS A 69 4.74 0.83 9.88
N ARG A 70 4.62 -0.49 9.79
CA ARG A 70 5.55 -1.45 10.40
C ARG A 70 6.44 -2.08 9.33
N TRP A 71 7.73 -1.82 9.40
CA TRP A 71 8.74 -2.35 8.48
C TRP A 71 9.30 -3.66 9.01
N GLU A 72 9.24 -4.70 8.18
CA GLU A 72 9.59 -6.07 8.53
C GLU A 72 10.62 -6.60 7.54
N TYR A 73 11.71 -7.18 8.05
CA TYR A 73 12.74 -7.86 7.28
C TYR A 73 12.99 -9.24 7.87
N ASN A 74 12.89 -10.29 7.05
CA ASN A 74 13.01 -11.68 7.49
C ASN A 74 12.08 -12.04 8.68
N GLY A 75 10.90 -11.44 8.74
CA GLY A 75 9.93 -11.64 9.82
C GLY A 75 10.25 -10.90 11.13
N GLU A 76 11.33 -10.11 11.17
CA GLU A 76 11.65 -9.25 12.30
C GLU A 76 11.17 -7.81 12.06
N VAL A 77 10.55 -7.21 13.07
CA VAL A 77 10.12 -5.81 13.05
C VAL A 77 11.33 -4.91 13.27
N LEU A 78 11.70 -4.13 12.26
CA LEU A 78 12.86 -3.23 12.33
C LEU A 78 12.50 -1.76 12.56
N ALA A 79 11.25 -1.37 12.31
CA ALA A 79 10.76 -0.03 12.61
C ALA A 79 9.22 0.03 12.62
N GLU A 80 8.68 0.87 13.49
CA GLU A 80 7.27 1.28 13.48
C GLU A 80 7.18 2.80 13.46
N ILE A 81 6.36 3.34 12.55
CA ILE A 81 6.19 4.78 12.37
C ILE A 81 4.69 5.09 12.36
N SER A 82 4.23 5.81 13.38
CA SER A 82 2.82 6.16 13.55
C SER A 82 2.51 7.57 13.04
N PHE A 83 1.35 7.73 12.41
CA PHE A 83 0.83 8.97 11.85
C PHE A 83 -0.56 9.26 12.38
N LYS A 84 -0.79 10.46 12.90
CA LYS A 84 -2.14 10.95 13.19
C LYS A 84 -2.76 11.55 11.93
N ILE A 85 -3.86 10.98 11.46
CA ILE A 85 -4.52 11.40 10.22
C ILE A 85 -5.41 12.62 10.49
N ALA A 86 -5.11 13.76 9.86
CA ALA A 86 -5.81 15.02 10.18
C ALA A 86 -6.92 15.42 9.19
N ALA A 87 -7.06 14.75 8.04
CA ALA A 87 -8.12 15.01 7.07
C ALA A 87 -8.70 13.71 6.46
N ASN A 88 -9.89 13.81 5.86
CA ASN A 88 -10.57 12.65 5.25
C ASN A 88 -9.76 12.07 4.09
N ARG A 89 -9.14 12.92 3.28
CA ARG A 89 -8.13 12.50 2.30
C ARG A 89 -6.76 12.89 2.85
N TRP A 90 -5.88 11.94 3.05
CA TRP A 90 -4.57 12.20 3.65
C TRP A 90 -3.47 11.39 2.98
N ARG A 91 -2.35 12.05 2.69
CA ARG A 91 -1.15 11.42 2.13
C ARG A 91 -0.03 11.49 3.15
N THR A 92 0.66 10.39 3.37
CA THR A 92 1.85 10.32 4.22
C THR A 92 2.85 9.33 3.65
N TRP A 93 4.04 9.31 4.22
CA TRP A 93 5.05 8.32 3.91
C TRP A 93 5.96 8.09 5.11
N SER A 94 6.45 6.87 5.26
CA SER A 94 7.64 6.58 6.06
C SER A 94 8.79 6.18 5.14
N SER A 95 10.01 6.17 5.67
CA SER A 95 11.18 5.73 4.89
C SER A 95 12.10 4.87 5.75
N LYS A 96 12.82 3.95 5.10
CA LYS A 96 13.86 3.14 5.71
C LYS A 96 15.15 3.34 4.95
N ASN A 97 16.23 3.62 5.68
CA ASN A 97 17.58 3.53 5.13
C ASN A 97 17.95 2.06 5.04
N MET A 98 18.45 1.64 3.89
CA MET A 98 18.68 0.24 3.53
C MET A 98 20.19 -0.04 3.52
N LEU A 99 20.61 -1.10 4.21
CA LEU A 99 21.98 -1.61 4.12
C LEU A 99 22.08 -2.56 2.94
N ALA A 100 23.21 -2.53 2.21
CA ALA A 100 23.45 -3.44 1.08
C ALA A 100 23.38 -4.93 1.46
N SER A 101 23.62 -5.28 2.72
CA SER A 101 23.50 -6.65 3.24
C SER A 101 22.06 -7.11 3.51
N TRP A 102 21.08 -6.21 3.52
CA TRP A 102 19.68 -6.55 3.77
C TRP A 102 18.93 -7.03 2.53
N ILE A 103 19.60 -7.86 1.73
CA ILE A 103 19.04 -8.49 0.54
C ILE A 103 17.92 -9.44 0.97
N GLY A 104 16.85 -9.49 0.17
CA GLY A 104 15.72 -10.39 0.37
C GLY A 104 14.38 -9.69 0.34
N ASN A 105 13.36 -10.38 0.87
CA ASN A 105 12.01 -9.86 0.91
C ASN A 105 11.84 -8.91 2.10
N TRP A 106 11.29 -7.74 1.79
CA TRP A 106 10.86 -6.77 2.76
C TRP A 106 9.36 -6.62 2.71
N GLN A 107 8.76 -6.39 3.87
CA GLN A 107 7.34 -6.14 4.01
C GLN A 107 7.10 -4.85 4.80
N VAL A 108 6.06 -4.12 4.41
CA VAL A 108 5.48 -3.08 5.26
C VAL A 108 4.01 -3.41 5.49
N SER A 109 3.65 -3.52 6.77
CA SER A 109 2.27 -3.62 7.23
C SER A 109 1.74 -2.24 7.61
N VAL A 110 0.52 -1.90 7.16
CA VAL A 110 -0.22 -0.72 7.62
C VAL A 110 -1.20 -1.16 8.69
N LEU A 111 -1.02 -0.65 9.90
CA LEU A 111 -1.78 -1.06 11.08
C LEU A 111 -2.71 0.05 11.57
N ASP A 112 -3.88 -0.32 12.08
CA ASP A 112 -4.72 0.58 12.86
C ASP A 112 -4.26 0.69 14.32
N GLU A 113 -4.99 1.49 15.11
CA GLU A 113 -4.72 1.71 16.54
C GLU A 113 -4.81 0.45 17.42
N GLY A 114 -5.55 -0.56 16.97
CA GLY A 114 -5.67 -1.85 17.65
C GLY A 114 -4.59 -2.85 17.23
N GLY A 115 -3.70 -2.46 16.30
CA GLY A 115 -2.71 -3.35 15.72
C GLY A 115 -3.27 -4.26 14.61
N ASN A 116 -4.50 -4.02 14.15
CA ASN A 116 -5.06 -4.78 13.04
C ASN A 116 -4.41 -4.34 11.73
N ILE A 117 -4.10 -5.31 10.88
CA ILE A 117 -3.54 -5.06 9.55
C ILE A 117 -4.66 -4.56 8.63
N LEU A 118 -4.47 -3.35 8.11
CA LEU A 118 -5.31 -2.76 7.06
C LEU A 118 -4.79 -3.11 5.67
N GLU A 119 -3.47 -3.18 5.50
CA GLU A 119 -2.81 -3.54 4.24
C GLU A 119 -1.41 -4.09 4.49
N GLN A 120 -0.91 -4.92 3.57
CA GLN A 120 0.48 -5.35 3.50
C GLN A 120 1.00 -5.18 2.08
N ALA A 121 2.21 -4.63 1.96
CA ALA A 121 2.93 -4.52 0.71
C ALA A 121 4.34 -5.08 0.89
N SER A 122 4.90 -5.67 -0.17
CA SER A 122 6.27 -6.19 -0.16
C SER A 122 7.08 -5.73 -1.37
N PHE A 123 8.40 -5.73 -1.19
CA PHE A 123 9.38 -5.55 -2.26
C PHE A 123 10.57 -6.49 -2.07
N GLU A 124 11.26 -6.77 -3.17
CA GLU A 124 12.51 -7.51 -3.17
C GLU A 124 13.68 -6.53 -3.20
N TYR A 125 14.58 -6.62 -2.22
CA TYR A 125 15.85 -5.89 -2.21
C TYR A 125 16.96 -6.80 -2.73
N PHE A 126 17.67 -6.41 -3.78
CA PHE A 126 18.59 -7.31 -4.47
C PHE A 126 19.87 -6.62 -4.93
N ASP A 127 20.95 -7.38 -5.03
CA ASP A 127 22.21 -6.90 -5.60
C ASP A 127 22.17 -6.98 -7.12
N LEU A 128 22.33 -5.83 -7.79
CA LEU A 128 22.39 -5.76 -9.27
C LEU A 128 23.57 -6.55 -9.84
N ASN A 129 24.67 -6.65 -9.09
CA ASN A 129 25.89 -7.29 -9.55
C ASN A 129 25.86 -8.82 -9.35
N ALA A 130 24.90 -9.33 -8.58
CA ALA A 130 24.71 -10.77 -8.41
C ALA A 130 24.16 -11.46 -9.68
N VAL A 131 23.76 -10.69 -10.70
CA VAL A 131 23.16 -11.22 -11.94
C VAL A 131 24.18 -11.48 -13.06
N SER A 132 25.47 -11.14 -12.94
CA SER A 132 26.49 -11.61 -13.92
C SER A 132 27.94 -11.54 -13.42
N PRO A 133 28.60 -12.69 -13.25
CA PRO A 133 29.90 -12.89 -13.95
C PRO A 133 30.06 -14.18 -14.79
N SER A 134 29.05 -15.05 -14.95
CA SER A 134 29.28 -16.43 -15.45
C SER A 134 29.18 -16.65 -16.97
N GLU A 135 29.13 -15.62 -17.81
CA GLU A 135 29.25 -15.79 -19.27
C GLU A 135 30.60 -15.28 -19.78
N LYS A 136 31.68 -15.85 -19.25
CA LYS A 136 32.91 -16.02 -20.02
C LYS A 136 32.94 -17.45 -20.54
N ILE A 137 32.45 -17.63 -21.76
CA ILE A 137 32.69 -18.85 -22.53
C ILE A 137 34.20 -18.85 -22.92
N PRO A 138 34.91 -19.97 -22.77
CA PRO A 138 36.30 -20.11 -23.20
C PRO A 138 36.51 -19.87 -24.70
#